data_AF-A0A2N7L2Z5-F1
#
_entry.id   AF-A0A2N7L2Z5-F1
#
_cell.length_a   1.000
_cell.length_b   1.000
_cell.length_c   1.000
_cell.angle_alpha   90.00
_cell.angle_beta   90.00
_cell.angle_gamma   90.00
#
_symmetry.space_group_name_H-M   'P 1'
#
loop_
_entity.id
_entity.type
_entity.pdbx_description
1 polymer ?
#
loop_
_entity_poly.entity_id
_entity_poly.type
_entity_poly.pdbx_seq_one_letter_code
_entity_poly.pdbx_strand_id
1 'polypeptide(L)'
;MKFKQCKKAGVLALSAFLLAACGSDDEAKNESVDDSKLLSLVKQTNYSTGFPPLFTDRVWGNELVQQGTVRFDTDTQIPLYYVSKDGSAPPPSIANAVTTIEARLGDVFSDVQLVTEDLGVYRNHGIANQNVGNGTYNEDSFKNSHSIIGGIVIAQGTGFYSHEYSNDPKSMCANASIAPYDGSMALLIDPLTQNYSNEELLWVNMGNGQCGWDTDIVIHEMAHAMGMYTHLDGYFGSWSNTAMDILATLYGNPAGTDYSALTPKR
;
A
#
# COMPACT_ATOMS: atom_id res chain seq x y z
N MET A 1 22.67 12.93 33.23
CA MET A 1 22.15 13.39 31.93
C MET A 1 20.74 12.82 31.79
N LYS A 2 19.69 13.66 31.92
CA LYS A 2 18.28 13.23 31.92
C LYS A 2 17.74 13.37 30.50
N PHE A 3 17.41 12.26 29.84
CA PHE A 3 16.67 12.30 28.57
C PHE A 3 15.25 12.79 28.85
N LYS A 4 14.92 13.96 28.31
CA LYS A 4 13.55 14.48 28.29
C LYS A 4 12.76 13.65 27.28
N GLN A 5 11.73 12.96 27.74
CA GLN A 5 10.64 12.45 26.91
C GLN A 5 10.04 13.63 26.12
N CYS A 6 10.21 13.63 24.80
CA CYS A 6 9.39 14.44 23.92
C CYS A 6 8.00 13.80 23.87
N LYS A 7 7.03 14.51 24.46
CA LYS A 7 5.60 14.19 24.36
C LYS A 7 5.20 14.25 22.88
N LYS A 8 4.77 13.12 22.32
CA LYS A 8 4.08 13.07 21.02
C LYS A 8 2.73 13.78 21.19
N ALA A 9 2.61 14.96 20.60
CA ALA A 9 1.35 15.63 20.34
C ALA A 9 1.40 16.08 18.88
N GLY A 10 0.88 15.24 18.00
CA GLY A 10 0.66 15.55 16.60
C GLY A 10 -0.77 15.17 16.29
N VAL A 11 -1.63 16.18 16.18
CA VAL A 11 -2.97 16.04 15.63
C VAL A 11 -2.78 15.67 14.15
N LEU A 12 -2.95 14.39 13.82
CA LEU A 12 -2.99 13.90 12.44
C LEU A 12 -4.27 14.43 11.79
N ALA A 13 -4.10 15.23 10.74
CA ALA A 13 -5.20 15.56 9.85
C ALA A 13 -5.56 14.29 9.07
N LEU A 14 -6.66 13.66 9.50
CA LEU A 14 -7.29 12.53 8.85
C LEU A 14 -7.99 13.02 7.57
N SER A 15 -7.44 12.72 6.40
CA SER A 15 -8.15 12.87 5.13
C SER A 15 -8.63 11.49 4.68
N ALA A 16 -9.77 11.07 5.22
CA ALA A 16 -10.50 9.94 4.68
C ALA A 16 -11.21 10.36 3.40
N PHE A 17 -10.73 9.90 2.25
CA PHE A 17 -11.44 10.07 0.99
C PHE A 17 -12.39 8.90 0.75
N LEU A 18 -13.65 9.27 0.60
CA LEU A 18 -14.83 8.42 0.47
C LEU A 18 -14.78 7.56 -0.81
N LEU A 19 -15.04 6.27 -0.64
CA LEU A 19 -15.14 5.26 -1.69
C LEU A 19 -16.61 5.07 -2.07
N ALA A 20 -16.95 5.25 -3.35
CA ALA A 20 -18.24 4.86 -3.89
C ALA A 20 -18.11 4.23 -5.29
N ALA A 21 -18.82 3.10 -5.41
CA ALA A 21 -19.34 2.44 -6.60
C ALA A 21 -18.41 1.54 -7.45
N CYS A 22 -18.66 0.24 -7.32
CA CYS A 22 -18.36 -0.79 -8.31
C CYS A 22 -19.04 -0.46 -9.65
N GLY A 23 -18.25 -0.35 -10.72
CA GLY A 23 -18.72 -0.31 -12.10
C GLY A 23 -17.88 -1.28 -12.94
N SER A 24 -18.50 -2.37 -13.37
CA SER A 24 -17.90 -3.41 -14.21
C SER A 24 -17.99 -3.02 -15.68
N ASP A 25 -16.97 -2.33 -16.20
CA ASP A 25 -16.81 -2.11 -17.65
C ASP A 25 -15.50 -2.77 -18.12
N ASP A 26 -15.62 -3.95 -18.75
CA ASP A 26 -14.50 -4.73 -19.29
C ASP A 26 -13.74 -4.01 -20.42
N GLU A 27 -14.37 -3.03 -21.08
CA GLU A 27 -13.70 -2.19 -22.09
C GLU A 27 -12.63 -1.29 -21.46
N ALA A 28 -12.88 -0.76 -20.26
CA ALA A 28 -11.91 0.08 -19.55
C ALA A 28 -10.67 -0.73 -19.10
N LYS A 29 -10.82 -2.03 -18.81
CA LYS A 29 -9.69 -2.90 -18.42
C LYS A 29 -8.61 -3.01 -19.51
N ASN A 30 -8.99 -2.88 -20.78
CA ASN A 30 -8.10 -3.09 -21.92
C ASN A 30 -7.67 -1.81 -22.66
N GLU A 31 -8.12 -0.63 -22.21
CA GLU A 31 -7.74 0.62 -22.84
C GLU A 31 -6.23 0.87 -22.66
N SER A 32 -5.55 1.12 -23.78
CA SER A 32 -4.16 1.58 -23.81
C SER A 32 -4.16 3.08 -24.06
N VAL A 33 -3.46 3.81 -23.21
CA VAL A 33 -3.22 5.25 -23.40
C VAL A 33 -1.93 5.49 -24.20
N ASP A 34 -1.80 6.68 -24.78
CA ASP A 34 -0.53 7.12 -25.36
C ASP A 34 0.51 7.43 -24.26
N ASP A 35 1.77 7.54 -24.66
CA ASP A 35 2.90 7.73 -23.74
C ASP A 35 2.81 9.04 -22.94
N SER A 36 2.31 10.12 -23.55
CA SER A 36 2.17 11.41 -22.88
C SER A 36 1.13 11.31 -21.75
N LYS A 37 0.00 10.67 -22.04
CA LYS A 37 -1.04 10.41 -21.06
C LYS A 37 -0.56 9.45 -19.98
N LEU A 38 0.17 8.38 -20.33
CA LEU A 38 0.74 7.43 -19.36
C LEU A 38 1.64 8.13 -18.35
N LEU A 39 2.60 8.95 -18.81
CA LEU A 39 3.52 9.68 -17.92
C LEU A 39 2.78 10.66 -17.01
N SER A 40 1.72 11.30 -17.51
CA SER A 40 0.84 12.16 -16.70
C SER A 40 0.13 11.38 -15.59
N LEU A 41 -0.37 10.17 -15.91
CA LEU A 41 -1.02 9.29 -14.93
C LEU A 41 -0.03 8.72 -13.90
N VAL A 42 1.20 8.39 -14.32
CA VAL A 42 2.27 7.98 -13.39
C VAL A 42 2.52 9.08 -12.37
N LYS A 43 2.65 10.33 -12.82
CA LYS A 43 2.78 11.46 -11.91
C LYS A 43 1.55 11.60 -11.01
N GLN A 44 0.35 11.60 -11.57
CA GLN A 44 -0.89 11.78 -10.78
C GLN A 44 -1.06 10.74 -9.67
N THR A 45 -0.72 9.48 -9.94
CA THR A 45 -0.89 8.38 -8.98
C THR A 45 0.22 8.35 -7.93
N ASN A 46 1.46 8.68 -8.31
CA ASN A 46 2.63 8.61 -7.43
C ASN A 46 2.95 9.93 -6.70
N TYR A 47 2.27 11.02 -7.02
CA TYR A 47 2.53 12.31 -6.41
C TYR A 47 1.79 12.44 -5.06
N SER A 48 2.56 12.59 -3.98
CA SER A 48 2.10 12.46 -2.60
C SER A 48 1.49 13.73 -1.98
N THR A 49 1.21 14.80 -2.75
CA THR A 49 0.74 16.06 -2.13
C THR A 49 -0.63 15.88 -1.49
N GLY A 50 -0.65 15.89 -0.16
CA GLY A 50 -1.86 15.80 0.66
C GLY A 50 -2.30 14.37 1.01
N PHE A 51 -1.67 13.34 0.43
CA PHE A 51 -1.85 11.93 0.79
C PHE A 51 -0.85 11.02 0.03
N PRO A 52 -0.24 10.00 0.67
CA PRO A 52 -0.23 9.74 2.12
C PRO A 52 0.63 10.78 2.87
N PRO A 53 0.40 11.01 4.18
CA PRO A 53 1.34 11.75 5.02
C PRO A 53 2.71 11.08 4.97
N LEU A 54 3.76 11.87 4.77
CA LEU A 54 5.12 11.36 4.77
C LEU A 54 5.65 11.51 6.19
N PHE A 55 6.07 10.45 6.87
CA PHE A 55 6.63 10.59 8.22
C PHE A 55 7.91 11.44 8.24
N THR A 56 8.50 11.67 7.07
CA THR A 56 9.55 12.66 6.83
C THR A 56 9.04 13.96 6.22
N ASP A 57 7.84 14.42 6.59
CA ASP A 57 7.31 15.77 6.29
C ASP A 57 8.30 16.89 6.69
N ARG A 58 9.33 16.55 7.49
CA ARG A 58 10.49 17.39 7.76
C ARG A 58 11.80 16.63 7.64
N VAL A 59 12.40 16.67 6.46
CA VAL A 59 13.84 16.41 6.32
C VAL A 59 14.58 17.66 6.80
N TRP A 60 15.23 17.58 7.96
CA TRP A 60 15.96 18.70 8.56
C TRP A 60 15.13 20.00 8.74
N GLY A 61 13.80 19.87 8.87
CA GLY A 61 12.90 21.00 9.07
C GLY A 61 12.19 21.53 7.82
N ASN A 62 12.43 20.95 6.63
CA ASN A 62 11.78 21.35 5.37
C ASN A 62 10.83 20.25 4.85
N GLU A 63 9.71 20.68 4.27
CA GLU A 63 8.74 19.83 3.56
C GLU A 63 9.41 19.14 2.37
N LEU A 64 9.13 17.84 2.16
CA LEU A 64 9.62 17.12 1.00
C LEU A 64 8.97 17.72 -0.26
N VAL A 65 9.77 18.33 -1.11
CA VAL A 65 9.33 18.75 -2.45
C VAL A 65 9.58 17.58 -3.39
N GLN A 66 8.56 16.77 -3.62
CA GLN A 66 8.64 15.62 -4.52
C GLN A 66 8.82 16.11 -5.96
N GLN A 67 9.96 15.78 -6.58
CA GLN A 67 10.23 16.07 -8.00
C GLN A 67 10.24 14.81 -8.87
N GLY A 68 10.49 13.66 -8.24
CA GLY A 68 10.54 12.36 -8.89
C GLY A 68 9.67 11.31 -8.23
N THR A 69 9.86 10.06 -8.66
CA THR A 69 9.09 8.93 -8.17
C THR A 69 9.43 8.58 -6.73
N VAL A 70 8.40 8.33 -5.91
CA VAL A 70 8.56 7.85 -4.53
C VAL A 70 8.03 6.43 -4.48
N ARG A 71 8.91 5.45 -4.30
CA ARG A 71 8.59 4.00 -4.27
C ARG A 71 9.70 3.24 -3.52
N PHE A 72 9.54 1.94 -3.35
CA PHE A 72 10.65 1.06 -2.98
C PHE A 72 11.79 1.17 -3.98
N ASP A 73 13.03 1.15 -3.51
CA ASP A 73 14.19 0.88 -4.36
C ASP A 73 14.28 -0.63 -4.64
N THR A 74 14.54 -0.99 -5.89
CA THR A 74 14.56 -2.39 -6.36
C THR A 74 15.95 -2.85 -6.79
N ASP A 75 17.01 -2.14 -6.39
CA ASP A 75 18.38 -2.67 -6.41
C ASP A 75 18.49 -3.97 -5.59
N THR A 76 17.58 -4.16 -4.62
CA THR A 76 17.27 -5.43 -3.96
C THR A 76 15.78 -5.73 -4.07
N GLN A 77 15.42 -7.01 -4.13
CA GLN A 77 14.02 -7.45 -4.08
C GLN A 77 13.29 -6.88 -2.84
N ILE A 78 12.03 -6.50 -3.02
CA ILE A 78 11.15 -6.05 -1.95
C ILE A 78 10.79 -7.25 -1.07
N PRO A 79 11.11 -7.25 0.23
CA PRO A 79 10.73 -8.34 1.11
C PRO A 79 9.20 -8.48 1.18
N LEU A 80 8.72 -9.70 0.96
CA LEU A 80 7.29 -10.00 0.95
C LEU A 80 6.94 -11.01 2.05
N TYR A 81 5.97 -10.66 2.88
CA TYR A 81 5.52 -11.48 4.00
C TYR A 81 4.04 -11.80 3.86
N TYR A 82 3.66 -13.00 4.30
CA TYR A 82 2.27 -13.38 4.44
C TYR A 82 2.00 -13.82 5.88
N VAL A 83 1.04 -13.16 6.53
CA VAL A 83 0.71 -13.43 7.93
C VAL A 83 -0.52 -14.33 8.00
N SER A 84 -0.39 -15.43 8.74
CA SER A 84 -1.50 -16.31 9.07
C SER A 84 -1.41 -16.77 10.52
N LYS A 85 -2.56 -17.01 11.15
CA LYS A 85 -2.62 -17.44 12.55
C LYS A 85 -1.97 -18.80 12.79
N ASP A 86 -2.01 -19.67 11.77
CA ASP A 86 -1.62 -21.07 11.82
C ASP A 86 -0.38 -21.40 10.99
N GLY A 87 0.26 -20.39 10.39
CA GLY A 87 1.40 -20.59 9.49
C GLY A 87 1.00 -21.22 8.14
N SER A 88 -0.29 -21.18 7.78
CA SER A 88 -0.76 -21.58 6.46
C SER A 88 -0.13 -20.75 5.34
N ALA A 89 -0.03 -21.36 4.17
CA ALA A 89 0.43 -20.71 2.94
C ALA A 89 -0.57 -19.66 2.43
N PRO A 90 -0.12 -18.67 1.64
CA PRO A 90 -1.03 -17.72 1.01
C PRO A 90 -2.03 -18.43 0.09
N PRO A 91 -3.29 -17.96 0.03
CA PRO A 91 -4.27 -18.46 -0.91
C PRO A 91 -3.87 -18.15 -2.36
N PRO A 92 -4.44 -18.88 -3.35
CA PRO A 92 -4.10 -18.71 -4.76
C PRO A 92 -4.27 -17.29 -5.29
N SER A 93 -5.24 -16.52 -4.79
CA SER A 93 -5.45 -15.12 -5.18
C SER A 93 -4.23 -14.23 -4.89
N ILE A 94 -3.54 -14.44 -3.76
CA ILE A 94 -2.32 -13.71 -3.41
C ILE A 94 -1.14 -14.20 -4.26
N ALA A 95 -0.94 -15.50 -4.38
CA ALA A 95 0.15 -16.06 -5.18
C ALA A 95 0.04 -15.65 -6.68
N ASN A 96 -1.18 -15.66 -7.21
CA ASN A 96 -1.45 -15.23 -8.58
C ASN A 96 -1.20 -13.73 -8.76
N ALA A 97 -1.51 -12.90 -7.76
CA ALA A 97 -1.28 -11.45 -7.83
C ALA A 97 0.22 -11.14 -7.91
N VAL A 98 1.03 -11.75 -7.04
CA VAL A 98 2.50 -11.65 -7.07
C VAL A 98 3.04 -12.07 -8.44
N THR A 99 2.64 -13.26 -8.91
CA THR A 99 3.06 -13.78 -10.23
C THR A 99 2.67 -12.83 -11.37
N THR A 100 1.49 -12.20 -11.28
CA THR A 100 0.98 -11.28 -12.31
C THR A 100 1.78 -9.98 -12.34
N ILE A 101 2.13 -9.44 -11.18
CA ILE A 101 2.99 -8.25 -11.07
C ILE A 101 4.39 -8.57 -11.61
N GLU A 102 5.00 -9.67 -11.18
CA GLU A 102 6.36 -10.04 -11.59
C GLU A 102 6.45 -10.41 -13.07
N ALA A 103 5.40 -10.98 -13.65
CA ALA A 103 5.33 -11.22 -15.08
C ALA A 103 5.49 -9.91 -15.89
N ARG A 104 5.14 -8.76 -15.31
CA ARG A 104 5.30 -7.45 -15.93
C ARG A 104 6.56 -6.71 -15.49
N LEU A 105 6.84 -6.70 -14.19
CA LEU A 105 7.90 -5.89 -13.59
C LEU A 105 9.25 -6.60 -13.53
N GLY A 106 9.27 -7.92 -13.71
CA GLY A 106 10.42 -8.78 -13.39
C GLY A 106 10.41 -9.23 -11.93
N ASP A 107 11.52 -9.85 -11.52
CA ASP A 107 11.74 -10.45 -10.21
C ASP A 107 11.92 -9.39 -9.11
N VAL A 108 10.84 -8.69 -8.78
CA VAL A 108 10.83 -7.52 -7.88
C VAL A 108 10.56 -7.85 -6.43
N PHE A 109 9.95 -9.00 -6.11
CA PHE A 109 9.70 -9.41 -4.73
C PHE A 109 10.67 -10.51 -4.32
N SER A 110 10.92 -10.62 -3.01
CA SER A 110 11.52 -11.83 -2.48
C SER A 110 10.50 -12.97 -2.50
N ASP A 111 10.98 -14.21 -2.35
CA ASP A 111 10.10 -15.32 -1.97
C ASP A 111 9.23 -14.93 -0.76
N VAL A 112 7.96 -15.34 -0.79
CA VAL A 112 7.01 -15.04 0.29
C VAL A 112 7.45 -15.73 1.58
N GLN A 113 7.73 -14.93 2.60
CA GLN A 113 8.05 -15.42 3.94
C GLN A 113 6.78 -15.57 4.76
N LEU A 114 6.60 -16.74 5.38
CA LEU A 114 5.43 -17.01 6.23
C LEU A 114 5.67 -16.50 7.65
N VAL A 115 4.72 -15.72 8.15
CA VAL A 115 4.72 -15.18 9.51
C VAL A 115 3.53 -15.76 10.27
N THR A 116 3.81 -16.44 11.38
CA THR A 116 2.76 -17.05 12.20
C THR A 116 2.35 -16.11 13.34
N GLU A 117 1.21 -15.44 13.19
CA GLU A 117 0.65 -14.55 14.23
C GLU A 117 -0.87 -14.45 14.16
N ASP A 118 -1.52 -14.43 15.33
CA ASP A 118 -2.95 -14.15 15.46
C ASP A 118 -3.19 -12.63 15.46
N LEU A 119 -3.40 -12.05 14.28
CA LEU A 119 -3.71 -10.62 14.17
C LEU A 119 -5.06 -10.24 14.79
N GLY A 120 -5.94 -11.21 15.08
CA GLY A 120 -7.24 -10.97 15.71
C GLY A 120 -7.14 -10.33 17.10
N VAL A 121 -5.96 -10.39 17.75
CA VAL A 121 -5.68 -9.69 19.01
C VAL A 121 -5.65 -8.16 18.86
N TYR A 122 -5.41 -7.64 17.65
CA TYR A 122 -5.40 -6.22 17.34
C TYR A 122 -6.77 -5.68 16.93
N ARG A 123 -7.75 -6.54 16.70
CA ARG A 123 -9.12 -6.13 16.34
C ARG A 123 -9.88 -5.57 17.54
N ASN A 124 -10.68 -4.53 17.34
CA ASN A 124 -11.65 -4.05 18.32
C ASN A 124 -12.95 -4.88 18.30
N HIS A 125 -13.04 -5.87 19.19
CA HIS A 125 -14.23 -6.73 19.33
C HIS A 125 -15.43 -6.03 19.98
N GLY A 126 -15.27 -4.81 20.50
CA GLY A 126 -16.37 -4.02 21.06
C GLY A 126 -17.33 -3.46 20.00
N ILE A 127 -16.94 -3.47 18.72
CA ILE A 127 -17.72 -2.94 17.59
C ILE A 127 -17.87 -4.02 16.53
N ALA A 128 -18.72 -5.02 16.81
CA ALA A 128 -18.80 -6.25 16.03
C ALA A 128 -19.16 -6.08 14.53
N ASN A 129 -19.86 -5.00 14.17
CA ASN A 129 -20.24 -4.69 12.79
C ASN A 129 -19.15 -3.94 12.01
N GLN A 130 -18.02 -3.59 12.62
CA GLN A 130 -16.90 -2.92 11.98
C GLN A 130 -15.64 -3.81 11.98
N ASN A 131 -14.64 -3.41 11.20
CA ASN A 131 -13.34 -4.08 11.19
C ASN A 131 -12.24 -3.04 11.39
N VAL A 132 -12.09 -2.61 12.65
CA VAL A 132 -11.17 -1.56 13.07
C VAL A 132 -10.24 -2.05 14.17
N GLY A 133 -9.05 -1.45 14.24
CA GLY A 133 -8.05 -1.75 15.25
C GLY A 133 -8.49 -1.30 16.65
N ASN A 134 -7.93 -1.95 17.67
CA ASN A 134 -8.10 -1.58 19.08
C ASN A 134 -6.98 -0.65 19.60
N GLY A 135 -6.08 -0.21 18.71
CA GLY A 135 -4.96 0.68 19.04
C GLY A 135 -3.78 0.02 19.75
N THR A 136 -3.74 -1.32 19.82
CA THR A 136 -2.65 -2.05 20.50
C THR A 136 -1.55 -2.55 19.57
N TYR A 137 -1.76 -2.50 18.25
CA TYR A 137 -0.72 -2.84 17.28
C TYR A 137 0.47 -1.89 17.41
N ASN A 138 1.67 -2.46 17.41
CA ASN A 138 2.94 -1.73 17.47
C ASN A 138 3.91 -2.33 16.46
N GLU A 139 4.24 -1.56 15.44
CA GLU A 139 5.09 -2.03 14.34
C GLU A 139 6.48 -2.47 14.81
N ASP A 140 7.14 -1.71 15.68
CA ASP A 140 8.45 -2.08 16.21
C ASP A 140 8.42 -3.46 16.91
N SER A 141 7.37 -3.73 17.68
CA SER A 141 7.20 -5.01 18.38
C SER A 141 7.00 -6.15 17.40
N PHE A 142 6.14 -5.97 16.39
CA PHE A 142 5.88 -6.94 15.32
C PHE A 142 7.15 -7.25 14.52
N LYS A 143 7.88 -6.20 14.12
CA LYS A 143 9.14 -6.32 13.39
C LYS A 143 10.18 -7.09 14.18
N ASN A 144 10.34 -6.75 15.46
CA ASN A 144 11.29 -7.42 16.34
C ASN A 144 10.92 -8.89 16.61
N SER A 145 9.64 -9.23 16.79
CA SER A 145 9.23 -10.61 17.04
C SER A 145 9.44 -11.54 15.85
N HIS A 146 9.42 -10.99 14.64
CA HIS A 146 9.52 -11.77 13.39
C HIS A 146 10.80 -11.52 12.60
N SER A 147 11.74 -10.74 13.14
CA SER A 147 12.99 -10.36 12.46
C SER A 147 12.77 -9.66 11.11
N ILE A 148 11.76 -8.81 11.04
CA ILE A 148 11.38 -8.04 9.84
C ILE A 148 12.03 -6.65 9.91
N ILE A 149 12.65 -6.21 8.82
CA ILE A 149 13.23 -4.86 8.70
C ILE A 149 12.26 -3.90 8.01
N GLY A 150 11.64 -4.34 6.91
CA GLY A 150 10.74 -3.56 6.07
C GLY A 150 10.21 -4.43 4.92
N GLY A 151 9.38 -3.87 4.05
CA GLY A 151 8.78 -4.54 2.90
C GLY A 151 7.25 -4.46 2.90
N ILE A 152 6.62 -5.48 2.35
CA ILE A 152 5.15 -5.57 2.24
C ILE A 152 4.65 -6.79 3.02
N VAL A 153 3.65 -6.57 3.87
CA VAL A 153 2.99 -7.61 4.66
C VAL A 153 1.57 -7.78 4.15
N ILE A 154 1.23 -8.98 3.69
CA ILE A 154 -0.13 -9.31 3.26
C ILE A 154 -0.83 -10.09 4.38
N ALA A 155 -2.03 -9.65 4.76
CA ALA A 155 -2.83 -10.28 5.81
C ALA A 155 -4.30 -10.40 5.41
N GLN A 156 -4.95 -11.47 5.88
CA GLN A 156 -6.37 -11.72 5.64
C GLN A 156 -7.25 -11.37 6.84
N GLY A 157 -8.48 -10.93 6.57
CA GLY A 157 -9.47 -10.56 7.58
C GLY A 157 -9.17 -9.25 8.29
N THR A 158 -8.16 -8.50 7.85
CA THR A 158 -7.66 -7.27 8.46
C THR A 158 -8.06 -6.01 7.71
N GLY A 159 -8.79 -6.12 6.59
CA GLY A 159 -9.23 -4.98 5.78
C GLY A 159 -10.06 -4.01 6.62
N PHE A 160 -9.71 -2.72 6.59
CA PHE A 160 -10.34 -1.71 7.41
C PHE A 160 -11.78 -1.44 6.96
N TYR A 161 -12.73 -1.43 7.90
CA TYR A 161 -14.10 -1.02 7.64
C TYR A 161 -14.67 -0.25 8.82
N SER A 162 -15.13 0.98 8.56
CA SER A 162 -15.75 1.86 9.55
C SER A 162 -17.01 2.54 9.01
N HIS A 163 -18.05 2.58 9.85
CA HIS A 163 -19.30 3.30 9.56
C HIS A 163 -19.11 4.82 9.50
N GLU A 164 -17.99 5.33 9.99
CA GLU A 164 -17.62 6.75 9.82
C GLU A 164 -17.44 7.12 8.34
N TYR A 165 -16.99 6.17 7.51
CA TYR A 165 -16.65 6.42 6.11
C TYR A 165 -17.61 5.75 5.14
N SER A 166 -18.08 4.54 5.43
CA SER A 166 -19.04 3.86 4.57
C SER A 166 -20.01 2.99 5.37
N ASN A 167 -21.26 2.95 4.93
CA ASN A 167 -22.23 1.98 5.43
C ASN A 167 -22.23 0.67 4.63
N ASP A 168 -21.47 0.59 3.54
CA ASP A 168 -21.32 -0.64 2.75
C ASP A 168 -19.95 -1.28 3.02
N PRO A 169 -19.89 -2.43 3.72
CA PRO A 169 -18.62 -3.13 3.96
C PRO A 169 -17.94 -3.59 2.66
N LYS A 170 -18.68 -3.73 1.55
CA LYS A 170 -18.08 -4.12 0.27
C LYS A 170 -17.25 -3.00 -0.34
N SER A 171 -17.55 -1.74 -0.03
CA SER A 171 -16.80 -0.59 -0.54
C SER A 171 -15.48 -0.36 0.20
N MET A 172 -15.20 -1.13 1.27
CA MET A 172 -13.97 -1.07 2.06
C MET A 172 -13.46 -2.48 2.33
N CYS A 173 -13.40 -3.29 1.27
CA CYS A 173 -13.11 -4.72 1.39
C CYS A 173 -11.65 -5.01 1.72
N ALA A 174 -10.76 -4.22 1.14
CA ALA A 174 -9.33 -4.31 1.32
C ALA A 174 -8.75 -2.89 1.34
N ASN A 175 -7.52 -2.77 1.82
CA ASN A 175 -6.78 -1.53 1.77
C ASN A 175 -5.27 -1.76 2.00
N ALA A 176 -4.44 -0.89 1.45
CA ALA A 176 -3.08 -0.71 1.89
C ALA A 176 -3.00 0.29 3.08
N SER A 177 -2.09 0.07 4.04
CA SER A 177 -1.99 0.89 5.27
C SER A 177 -0.69 0.66 6.04
N ILE A 178 -0.56 1.29 7.19
CA ILE A 178 0.56 1.10 8.15
C ILE A 178 0.34 -0.03 9.16
N ALA A 179 -0.85 -0.64 9.22
CA ALA A 179 -1.18 -1.61 10.26
C ALA A 179 -2.40 -2.49 9.89
N PRO A 180 -2.55 -3.69 10.50
CA PRO A 180 -3.79 -4.45 10.37
C PRO A 180 -4.96 -3.68 10.99
N TYR A 181 -6.12 -3.70 10.33
CA TYR A 181 -7.34 -2.98 10.74
C TYR A 181 -7.20 -1.45 10.82
N ASP A 182 -6.24 -0.87 10.09
CA ASP A 182 -6.06 0.57 9.98
C ASP A 182 -6.43 1.05 8.57
N GLY A 183 -7.11 2.19 8.47
CA GLY A 183 -7.51 2.81 7.21
C GLY A 183 -6.51 3.83 6.67
N SER A 184 -5.41 4.03 7.36
CA SER A 184 -4.44 5.09 7.11
C SER A 184 -3.17 4.52 6.47
N MET A 185 -2.66 5.22 5.48
CA MET A 185 -1.34 5.00 4.92
C MET A 185 -0.44 6.17 5.32
N ALA A 186 0.82 5.89 5.58
CA ALA A 186 1.85 6.88 5.83
C ALA A 186 3.20 6.25 5.46
N LEU A 187 4.12 7.06 4.93
CA LEU A 187 5.36 6.54 4.35
C LEU A 187 6.59 7.03 5.09
N LEU A 188 7.52 6.14 5.40
CA LEU A 188 8.88 6.48 5.80
C LEU A 188 9.76 6.59 4.56
N ILE A 189 10.17 7.81 4.24
CA ILE A 189 11.02 8.11 3.08
C ILE A 189 12.46 8.35 3.54
N ASP A 190 13.44 7.85 2.80
CA ASP A 190 14.83 8.25 3.00
C ASP A 190 15.02 9.68 2.47
N PRO A 191 15.39 10.64 3.34
CA PRO A 191 15.56 12.04 2.95
C PRO A 191 16.61 12.29 1.86
N LEU A 192 17.60 11.40 1.73
CA LEU A 192 18.74 11.57 0.83
C LEU A 192 18.41 11.06 -0.57
N THR A 193 17.67 9.95 -0.66
CA THR A 193 17.34 9.30 -1.94
C THR A 193 15.93 9.65 -2.42
N GLN A 194 15.05 10.10 -1.52
CA GLN A 194 13.61 10.29 -1.75
C GLN A 194 12.86 8.98 -2.10
N ASN A 195 13.48 7.83 -1.83
CA ASN A 195 12.86 6.51 -1.95
C ASN A 195 12.23 6.12 -0.61
N TYR A 196 11.46 5.03 -0.59
CA TYR A 196 11.09 4.42 0.69
C TYR A 196 12.35 4.05 1.46
N SER A 197 12.32 4.31 2.78
CA SER A 197 13.33 3.79 3.68
C SER A 197 13.32 2.26 3.63
N ASN A 198 14.49 1.64 3.78
CA ASN A 198 14.58 0.18 3.93
C ASN A 198 13.83 -0.35 5.16
N GLU A 199 13.51 0.54 6.11
CA GLU A 199 12.71 0.22 7.29
C GLU A 199 11.19 0.34 7.07
N GLU A 200 10.75 0.86 5.92
CA GLU A 200 9.34 1.04 5.62
C GLU A 200 8.62 -0.31 5.56
N LEU A 201 7.51 -0.44 6.29
CA LEU A 201 6.70 -1.65 6.32
C LEU A 201 5.24 -1.31 6.03
N LEU A 202 4.74 -1.78 4.89
CA LEU A 202 3.37 -1.51 4.46
C LEU A 202 2.51 -2.78 4.53
N TRP A 203 1.27 -2.60 4.98
CA TRP A 203 0.29 -3.66 5.12
C TRP A 203 -0.68 -3.64 3.94
N VAL A 204 -0.85 -4.78 3.28
CA VAL A 204 -1.92 -5.06 2.32
C VAL A 204 -2.95 -5.92 3.04
N ASN A 205 -4.03 -5.29 3.47
CA ASN A 205 -5.06 -5.89 4.30
C ASN A 205 -6.22 -6.37 3.44
N MET A 206 -6.46 -7.67 3.42
CA MET A 206 -7.42 -8.32 2.53
C MET A 206 -8.65 -8.81 3.27
N GLY A 207 -9.82 -8.31 2.89
CA GLY A 207 -11.10 -8.75 3.43
C GLY A 207 -11.36 -8.21 4.84
N ASN A 208 -12.61 -7.82 5.07
CA ASN A 208 -13.08 -7.33 6.38
C ASN A 208 -14.06 -8.30 7.07
N GLY A 209 -14.12 -9.54 6.59
CA GLY A 209 -15.05 -10.58 7.05
C GLY A 209 -16.48 -10.45 6.52
N GLN A 210 -16.79 -9.39 5.76
CA GLN A 210 -18.14 -9.09 5.24
C GLN A 210 -18.17 -8.91 3.71
N CYS A 211 -17.04 -9.15 3.04
CA CYS A 211 -16.88 -9.03 1.59
C CYS A 211 -16.02 -10.18 1.04
N GLY A 212 -16.15 -10.43 -0.26
CA GLY A 212 -15.24 -11.29 -1.01
C GLY A 212 -14.20 -10.44 -1.73
N TRP A 213 -13.02 -10.99 -1.95
CA TRP A 213 -11.93 -10.37 -2.68
C TRP A 213 -11.24 -11.40 -3.57
N ASP A 214 -10.57 -10.93 -4.61
CA ASP A 214 -9.93 -11.77 -5.63
C ASP A 214 -8.51 -11.25 -5.94
N THR A 215 -7.89 -11.83 -6.97
CA THR A 215 -6.55 -11.46 -7.43
C THR A 215 -6.45 -9.99 -7.83
N ASP A 216 -7.46 -9.42 -8.50
CA ASP A 216 -7.43 -8.03 -8.97
C ASP A 216 -7.38 -7.05 -7.78
N ILE A 217 -8.15 -7.33 -6.73
CA ILE A 217 -8.11 -6.53 -5.50
C ILE A 217 -6.74 -6.63 -4.83
N VAL A 218 -6.12 -7.83 -4.79
CA VAL A 218 -4.76 -7.97 -4.21
C VAL A 218 -3.76 -7.13 -5.00
N ILE A 219 -3.79 -7.19 -6.34
CA ILE A 219 -2.87 -6.41 -7.18
C ILE A 219 -3.08 -4.91 -6.94
N HIS A 220 -4.33 -4.47 -6.87
CA HIS A 220 -4.70 -3.08 -6.59
C HIS A 220 -4.07 -2.58 -5.28
N GLU A 221 -4.26 -3.32 -4.18
CA GLU A 221 -3.71 -2.91 -2.89
C GLU A 221 -2.18 -3.02 -2.83
N MET A 222 -1.59 -4.01 -3.50
CA MET A 222 -0.14 -4.08 -3.65
C MET A 222 0.39 -2.88 -4.43
N ALA A 223 -0.30 -2.41 -5.47
CA ALA A 223 0.10 -1.24 -6.24
C ALA A 223 0.11 0.04 -5.39
N HIS A 224 -0.86 0.20 -4.48
CA HIS A 224 -0.84 1.26 -3.49
C HIS A 224 0.42 1.18 -2.61
N ALA A 225 0.70 0.00 -2.05
CA ALA A 225 1.90 -0.21 -1.26
C ALA A 225 3.18 0.06 -2.08
N MET A 226 3.16 -0.19 -3.38
CA MET A 226 4.28 0.00 -4.30
C MET A 226 4.44 1.44 -4.81
N GLY A 227 3.57 2.38 -4.43
CA GLY A 227 3.72 3.80 -4.75
C GLY A 227 2.64 4.41 -5.64
N MET A 228 1.57 3.69 -5.98
CA MET A 228 0.42 4.28 -6.67
C MET A 228 -0.60 4.80 -5.64
N TYR A 229 -0.38 5.95 -5.03
CA TYR A 229 -1.18 6.46 -3.91
C TYR A 229 -2.60 6.88 -4.23
N THR A 230 -2.80 7.45 -5.41
CA THR A 230 -4.10 8.01 -5.80
C THR A 230 -4.78 7.09 -6.80
N HIS A 231 -6.09 6.87 -6.62
CA HIS A 231 -6.91 6.18 -7.60
C HIS A 231 -6.99 6.97 -8.92
N LEU A 232 -7.15 6.25 -10.02
CA LEU A 232 -7.58 6.85 -11.27
C LEU A 232 -9.11 6.81 -11.30
N ASP A 233 -9.76 7.97 -11.44
CA ASP A 233 -11.22 8.04 -11.58
C ASP A 233 -11.68 7.11 -12.72
N GLY A 234 -12.66 6.25 -12.44
CA GLY A 234 -13.19 5.25 -13.39
C GLY A 234 -12.59 3.85 -13.29
N TYR A 235 -11.53 3.65 -12.50
CA TYR A 235 -10.81 2.37 -12.38
C TYR A 235 -10.86 1.78 -10.97
N PHE A 236 -12.00 1.95 -10.28
CA PHE A 236 -12.13 1.43 -8.93
C PHE A 236 -12.31 -0.09 -8.93
N GLY A 237 -11.30 -0.82 -8.46
CA GLY A 237 -11.35 -2.27 -8.26
C GLY A 237 -11.19 -3.14 -9.51
N SER A 238 -11.07 -2.55 -10.70
CA SER A 238 -10.72 -3.27 -11.93
C SER A 238 -9.27 -2.99 -12.30
N TRP A 239 -8.39 -3.95 -12.02
CA TRP A 239 -6.99 -3.84 -12.45
C TRP A 239 -6.91 -3.81 -13.98
N SER A 240 -6.52 -2.67 -14.56
CA SER A 240 -6.47 -2.45 -16.00
C SER A 240 -5.06 -2.58 -16.55
N ASN A 241 -4.92 -2.79 -17.86
CA ASN A 241 -3.63 -2.77 -18.54
C ASN A 241 -2.93 -1.41 -18.35
N THR A 242 -3.67 -0.30 -18.37
CA THR A 242 -3.09 1.02 -18.09
C THR A 242 -2.58 1.14 -16.66
N ALA A 243 -3.29 0.61 -15.66
CA ALA A 243 -2.80 0.60 -14.28
C ALA A 243 -1.50 -0.22 -14.15
N MET A 244 -1.43 -1.35 -14.85
CA MET A 244 -0.21 -2.16 -14.91
C MET A 244 0.93 -1.45 -15.66
N ASP A 245 0.65 -0.72 -16.75
CA ASP A 245 1.64 0.10 -17.47
C ASP A 245 2.18 1.24 -16.58
N ILE A 246 1.35 1.82 -15.72
CA ILE A 246 1.77 2.83 -14.74
C ILE A 246 2.76 2.21 -13.75
N LEU A 247 2.39 1.07 -13.16
CA LEU A 247 3.26 0.35 -12.22
C LEU A 247 4.57 -0.10 -12.89
N ALA A 248 4.49 -0.62 -14.12
CA ALA A 248 5.65 -0.97 -14.93
C ALA A 248 6.54 0.26 -15.21
N THR A 249 5.94 1.43 -15.47
CA THR A 249 6.69 2.67 -15.69
C THR A 249 7.37 3.15 -14.40
N LEU A 250 6.72 3.03 -13.24
CA LEU A 250 7.33 3.36 -11.94
C LEU A 250 8.56 2.49 -11.65
N TYR A 251 8.48 1.19 -11.91
CA TYR A 251 9.53 0.22 -11.55
C TYR A 251 10.56 -0.05 -12.64
N GLY A 252 10.24 0.23 -13.91
CA GLY A 252 11.19 0.09 -15.03
C GLY A 252 12.08 1.32 -15.25
N ASN A 253 11.93 2.37 -14.44
CA ASN A 253 12.87 3.49 -14.33
C ASN A 253 13.52 3.44 -12.94
N PRO A 254 14.78 3.88 -12.74
CA PRO A 254 15.39 3.94 -11.41
C PRO A 254 14.52 4.66 -10.37
N ALA A 255 14.57 4.23 -9.11
CA ALA A 255 13.83 4.90 -8.03
C ALA A 255 14.29 6.36 -7.89
N GLY A 256 13.36 7.28 -7.59
CA GLY A 256 13.66 8.71 -7.51
C GLY A 256 13.79 9.43 -8.86
N THR A 257 13.59 8.75 -10.00
CA THR A 257 13.65 9.39 -11.32
C THR A 257 12.68 10.58 -11.40
N ASP A 258 13.17 11.76 -11.80
CA ASP A 258 12.34 12.96 -12.01
C ASP A 258 11.20 12.65 -12.99
N TYR A 259 9.99 13.13 -12.71
CA TYR A 259 8.84 12.90 -13.60
C TYR A 259 9.08 13.37 -15.04
N SER A 260 9.88 14.41 -15.24
CA SER A 260 10.25 14.92 -16.57
C SER A 260 11.25 14.04 -17.32
N ALA A 261 11.92 13.11 -16.64
CA ALA A 261 12.91 12.19 -17.21
C ALA A 261 12.39 10.75 -17.34
N LEU A 262 11.16 10.47 -16.91
CA LEU A 262 10.56 9.14 -17.00
C LEU A 262 10.42 8.68 -18.46
N THR A 263 10.76 7.41 -18.68
CA THR A 263 10.49 6.72 -19.95
C THR A 263 9.34 5.72 -19.76
N PRO A 264 8.30 5.74 -20.62
CA PRO A 264 7.19 4.79 -20.57
C PRO A 264 7.65 3.33 -20.60
N LYS A 265 6.97 2.45 -19.86
CA LYS A 265 7.19 0.99 -19.85
C LYS A 265 5.85 0.25 -19.95
N ARG A 266 5.84 -0.82 -20.74
CA ARG A 266 4.71 -1.71 -20.97
C ARG A 266 5.24 -3.15 -21.14
#